data_AF-A0A7S0GHI0-F1
#
_entry.id   AF-A0A7S0GHI0-F1
#
_cell.length_a   1.000
_cell.length_b   1.000
_cell.length_c   1.000
_cell.angle_alpha   90.00
_cell.angle_beta   90.00
_cell.angle_gamma   90.00
#
_symmetry.space_group_name_H-M   'P 1'
#
loop_
_entity.id
_entity.type
_entity.pdbx_description
1 polymer ?
#
loop_
_entity_poly.entity_id
_entity_poly.type
_entity_poly.pdbx_seq_one_letter_code
_entity_poly.pdbx_strand_id
1 'polypeptide(L)'
;MAATNNGRQALNALRSTLRHLKKHSNNSPALKSRILSNFRTTGSPSPSVNTNNNVMLQNYESLLADLIERKRLQTMDAGADVQLGIKETSRRAAARAGLQLPQQYDEKLDQVG
;
A
#
# COMPACT_ATOMS: atom_id res chain seq x y z
N MET A 1 4.40 -21.53 -31.18
CA MET A 1 4.65 -22.03 -29.81
C MET A 1 4.64 -20.87 -28.80
N ALA A 2 3.47 -20.33 -28.42
CA ALA A 2 3.36 -19.12 -27.55
C ALA A 2 2.59 -19.34 -26.22
N ALA A 3 2.06 -20.54 -25.97
CA ALA A 3 1.12 -20.79 -24.87
C ALA A 3 1.75 -20.89 -23.46
N THR A 4 3.08 -21.09 -23.37
CA THR A 4 3.74 -21.42 -22.09
C THR A 4 4.10 -20.22 -21.21
N ASN A 5 4.21 -19.02 -21.79
CA ASN A 5 4.56 -17.81 -21.03
C ASN A 5 3.40 -17.28 -20.19
N ASN A 6 2.17 -17.31 -20.72
CA ASN A 6 1.00 -16.77 -20.03
C ASN A 6 0.65 -17.55 -18.75
N GLY A 7 0.77 -18.88 -18.79
CA GLY A 7 0.50 -19.73 -17.61
C GLY A 7 1.50 -19.49 -16.48
N ARG A 8 2.78 -19.24 -16.81
CA ARG A 8 3.82 -18.91 -15.82
C ARG A 8 3.61 -17.55 -15.19
N GLN A 9 3.21 -16.55 -15.98
CA GLN A 9 2.89 -15.21 -15.46
C GLN A 9 1.69 -15.23 -14.51
N ALA A 10 0.62 -15.95 -14.88
CA ALA A 10 -0.57 -16.12 -14.05
C ALA A 10 -0.25 -16.79 -12.69
N LEU A 11 0.60 -17.81 -12.70
CA LEU A 11 1.05 -18.48 -11.46
C LEU A 11 1.89 -17.57 -10.57
N ASN A 12 2.76 -16.74 -11.17
CA ASN A 12 3.57 -15.79 -10.42
C ASN A 12 2.71 -14.69 -9.79
N ALA A 13 1.73 -14.17 -10.52
CA ALA A 13 0.75 -13.20 -10.02
C ALA A 13 -0.11 -13.80 -8.89
N LEU A 14 -0.59 -15.04 -9.04
CA LEU A 14 -1.30 -15.76 -7.98
C LEU A 14 -0.44 -15.92 -6.71
N ARG A 15 0.84 -16.28 -6.86
CA ARG A 15 1.76 -16.40 -5.72
C ARG A 15 2.05 -15.05 -5.06
N SER A 16 2.09 -13.97 -5.82
CA SER A 16 2.28 -12.61 -5.31
C SER A 16 1.07 -12.15 -4.48
N THR A 17 -0.13 -12.31 -5.04
CA THR A 17 -1.39 -11.94 -4.39
C THR A 17 -1.63 -12.75 -3.11
N LEU A 18 -1.43 -14.07 -3.14
CA LEU A 18 -1.57 -14.92 -1.96
C LEU A 18 -0.59 -14.56 -0.84
N ARG A 19 0.63 -14.13 -1.18
CA ARG A 19 1.62 -13.66 -0.19
C ARG A 19 1.20 -12.33 0.44
N HIS A 20 0.69 -11.39 -0.36
CA HIS A 20 0.18 -10.12 0.13
C HIS A 20 -1.06 -10.29 1.03
N LEU A 21 -2.00 -11.15 0.63
CA LEU A 21 -3.16 -11.51 1.43
C LEU A 21 -2.78 -12.08 2.80
N LYS A 22 -1.76 -12.95 2.86
CA LYS A 22 -1.26 -13.50 4.11
C LYS A 22 -0.65 -12.43 5.03
N LYS A 23 0.00 -11.41 4.44
CA LYS A 23 0.73 -10.38 5.18
C LYS A 23 -0.17 -9.23 5.67
N HIS A 24 -1.24 -8.90 4.94
CA HIS A 24 -1.97 -7.64 5.14
C HIS A 24 -3.48 -7.79 5.38
N SER A 25 -4.07 -8.99 5.34
CA SER A 25 -5.53 -9.15 5.45
C SER A 25 -5.97 -9.90 6.72
N ASN A 26 -6.73 -9.22 7.59
CA ASN A 26 -7.45 -9.83 8.72
C ASN A 26 -8.64 -10.71 8.26
N ASN A 27 -9.08 -10.58 7.00
CA ASN A 27 -10.15 -11.39 6.37
C ASN A 27 -9.60 -12.42 5.36
N SER A 28 -8.37 -12.90 5.59
CA SER A 28 -7.63 -13.74 4.63
C SER A 28 -8.26 -15.07 4.21
N PRO A 29 -9.02 -15.84 5.02
CA PRO A 29 -9.38 -17.20 4.64
C PRO A 29 -10.45 -17.27 3.55
N ALA A 30 -11.50 -16.44 3.63
CA ALA A 30 -12.59 -16.43 2.66
C ALA A 30 -12.18 -15.84 1.30
N LEU A 31 -11.35 -14.79 1.32
CA LEU A 31 -10.85 -14.19 0.09
C LEU A 31 -9.82 -15.09 -0.60
N LYS A 32 -8.94 -15.75 0.18
CA LYS A 32 -7.99 -16.74 -0.32
C LYS A 32 -8.69 -17.95 -0.94
N SER A 33 -9.73 -18.48 -0.29
CA SER A 33 -10.47 -19.63 -0.82
C SER A 33 -11.16 -19.28 -2.14
N ARG A 34 -11.72 -18.06 -2.26
CA ARG A 34 -12.34 -17.56 -3.48
C ARG A 34 -11.34 -17.38 -4.64
N ILE A 35 -10.16 -16.85 -4.36
CA ILE A 35 -9.11 -16.69 -5.39
C ILE A 35 -8.60 -18.06 -5.85
N LEU A 36 -8.39 -18.99 -4.92
CA LEU A 36 -7.98 -20.36 -5.23
C LEU A 36 -9.07 -21.14 -5.97
N SER A 37 -10.34 -20.96 -5.63
CA SER A 37 -11.45 -21.61 -6.34
C SER A 37 -11.53 -21.11 -7.78
N ASN A 38 -11.42 -19.79 -7.99
CA ASN A 38 -11.45 -19.20 -9.31
C ASN A 38 -10.27 -19.63 -10.19
N PHE A 39 -9.08 -19.79 -9.60
CA PHE A 39 -7.90 -20.27 -10.33
C PHE A 39 -7.93 -21.78 -10.61
N ARG A 40 -8.69 -22.56 -9.83
CA ARG A 40 -8.87 -24.00 -10.05
C ARG A 40 -9.94 -24.28 -11.11
N THR A 41 -11.03 -23.52 -11.12
CA THR A 41 -12.12 -23.67 -12.11
C THR A 41 -11.68 -23.28 -13.52
N THR A 42 -10.66 -22.44 -13.66
CA THR A 42 -9.99 -22.08 -14.93
C THR A 42 -9.15 -23.18 -15.58
N GLY A 43 -8.98 -24.35 -14.93
CA GLY A 43 -8.40 -25.53 -15.58
C GLY A 43 -9.28 -26.09 -16.72
N SER A 44 -10.51 -25.59 -16.86
CA SER A 44 -11.41 -25.91 -17.97
C SER A 44 -11.03 -25.12 -19.24
N PRO A 45 -11.05 -25.73 -20.44
CA PRO A 45 -10.45 -25.20 -21.67
C PRO A 45 -11.29 -24.09 -22.34
N SER A 46 -11.90 -23.19 -21.57
CA SER A 46 -12.61 -22.03 -22.10
C SER A 46 -11.68 -20.79 -22.09
N PRO A 47 -11.24 -20.30 -23.26
CA PRO A 47 -10.26 -19.21 -23.34
C PRO A 47 -10.79 -17.85 -22.82
N SER A 48 -12.10 -17.64 -22.76
CA SER A 48 -12.69 -16.38 -22.26
C SER A 48 -12.58 -16.24 -20.73
N VAL A 49 -12.80 -17.33 -19.99
CA VAL A 49 -12.75 -17.36 -18.52
C VAL A 49 -11.33 -17.18 -18.01
N ASN A 50 -10.34 -17.73 -18.72
CA ASN A 50 -8.91 -17.56 -18.41
C ASN A 50 -8.44 -16.13 -18.60
N THR A 51 -8.92 -15.45 -19.63
CA THR A 51 -8.58 -14.04 -19.90
C THR A 51 -9.11 -13.13 -18.80
N ASN A 52 -10.38 -13.29 -18.41
CA ASN A 52 -11.00 -12.46 -17.37
C ASN A 52 -10.33 -12.60 -15.99
N ASN A 53 -9.92 -13.82 -15.62
CA ASN A 53 -9.24 -14.05 -14.34
C ASN A 53 -7.80 -13.51 -14.32
N ASN A 54 -7.08 -13.60 -15.44
CA ASN A 54 -5.77 -12.98 -15.56
C ASN A 54 -5.85 -11.45 -15.46
N VAL A 55 -6.85 -10.84 -16.11
CA VAL A 55 -7.12 -9.40 -16.00
C VAL A 55 -7.45 -9.02 -14.56
N MET A 56 -8.29 -9.80 -13.86
CA MET A 56 -8.60 -9.53 -12.46
C MET A 56 -7.36 -9.61 -11.55
N LEU A 57 -6.49 -10.61 -11.74
CA LEU A 57 -5.25 -10.75 -10.97
C LEU A 57 -4.28 -9.59 -11.23
N GLN A 58 -4.13 -9.18 -12.49
CA GLN A 58 -3.33 -8.02 -12.88
C GLN A 58 -3.88 -6.72 -12.28
N ASN A 59 -5.19 -6.51 -12.35
CA ASN A 59 -5.84 -5.34 -11.75
C ASN A 59 -5.61 -5.28 -10.24
N TYR A 60 -5.64 -6.44 -9.57
CA TYR A 60 -5.37 -6.51 -8.13
C TYR A 60 -3.90 -6.22 -7.80
N GLU A 61 -2.97 -6.68 -8.63
CA GLU A 61 -1.54 -6.39 -8.49
C GLU A 61 -1.25 -4.89 -8.69
N SER A 62 -1.83 -4.27 -9.73
CA SER A 62 -1.72 -2.82 -9.96
C SER A 62 -2.31 -2.02 -8.79
N LEU A 63 -3.49 -2.41 -8.30
CA LEU A 63 -4.11 -1.76 -7.13
C LEU A 63 -3.20 -1.82 -5.89
N LEU A 64 -2.54 -2.96 -5.66
CA LEU A 64 -1.59 -3.08 -4.55
C LEU A 64 -0.39 -2.16 -4.72
N ALA A 65 0.17 -2.06 -5.92
CA ALA A 65 1.28 -1.16 -6.22
C ALA A 65 0.88 0.31 -5.97
N ASP A 66 -0.30 0.72 -6.45
CA ASP A 66 -0.83 2.08 -6.25
C ASP A 66 -1.05 2.40 -4.77
N LEU A 67 -1.55 1.45 -3.98
CA LEU A 67 -1.72 1.64 -2.53
C LEU A 67 -0.39 1.77 -1.80
N ILE A 68 0.63 1.01 -2.20
CA ILE A 68 1.98 1.11 -1.63
C ILE A 68 2.58 2.48 -1.98
N GLU A 69 2.49 2.91 -3.23
CA GLU A 69 3.02 4.20 -3.65
C GLU A 69 2.26 5.35 -3.00
N ARG A 70 0.93 5.26 -2.86
CA ARG A 70 0.14 6.25 -2.13
C ARG A 70 0.57 6.34 -0.67
N LYS A 71 0.86 5.21 -0.01
CA LYS A 71 1.38 5.21 1.36
C LYS A 71 2.78 5.84 1.41
N ARG A 72 3.64 5.55 0.43
CA ARG A 72 4.99 6.14 0.32
C ARG A 72 4.91 7.65 0.14
N LEU A 73 4.09 8.11 -0.80
CA LEU A 73 3.81 9.52 -1.06
C LEU A 73 3.19 10.18 0.16
N GLN A 74 2.20 9.57 0.82
CA GLN A 74 1.64 10.10 2.06
C GLN A 74 2.71 10.21 3.16
N THR A 75 3.66 9.29 3.25
CA THR A 75 4.77 9.39 4.21
C THR A 75 5.72 10.52 3.86
N MET A 76 5.95 10.78 2.57
CA MET A 76 6.76 11.91 2.10
C MET A 76 6.03 13.25 2.24
N ASP A 77 4.72 13.26 2.02
CA ASP A 77 3.83 14.43 2.00
C ASP A 77 3.27 14.77 3.39
N ALA A 78 3.31 13.84 4.34
CA ALA A 78 3.11 14.12 5.76
C ALA A 78 4.09 15.18 6.29
N GLY A 79 5.08 15.56 5.49
CA GLY A 79 5.88 16.76 5.70
C GLY A 79 6.75 16.65 6.94
N ALA A 80 7.64 17.61 7.09
CA ALA A 80 8.47 17.70 8.29
C ALA A 80 7.63 17.84 9.57
N ASP A 81 6.34 18.18 9.48
CA ASP A 81 5.46 18.42 10.63
C ASP A 81 5.09 17.15 11.42
N VAL A 82 5.17 15.95 10.83
CA VAL A 82 4.99 14.69 11.58
C VAL A 82 6.30 14.21 12.22
N GLN A 83 7.46 14.62 11.68
CA GLN A 83 8.78 14.25 12.21
C GLN A 83 9.35 15.27 13.20
N LEU A 84 8.93 16.52 13.11
CA LEU A 84 9.30 17.58 14.03
C LEU A 84 8.20 17.67 15.10
N GLY A 85 8.57 17.53 16.37
CA GLY A 85 7.63 17.77 17.45
C GLY A 85 7.03 19.19 17.38
N ILE A 86 5.88 19.39 18.02
CA ILE A 86 5.13 20.67 18.02
C ILE A 86 6.03 21.88 18.37
N LYS A 87 7.04 21.64 19.21
CA LYS A 87 8.10 22.58 19.58
C LYS A 87 8.95 23.06 18.39
N GLU A 88 9.44 22.12 17.60
CA GLU A 88 10.34 22.40 16.48
C GLU A 88 9.57 22.99 15.27
N THR A 89 8.31 22.60 15.08
CA THR A 89 7.43 23.26 14.09
C THR A 89 7.15 24.71 14.50
N SER A 90 6.85 24.96 15.78
CA SER A 90 6.62 26.31 16.33
C SER A 90 7.87 27.19 16.21
N ARG A 91 9.05 26.65 16.50
CA ARG A 91 10.33 27.36 16.39
C ARG A 91 10.64 27.75 14.95
N ARG A 92 10.42 26.84 13.98
CA ARG A 92 10.60 27.14 12.56
C ARG A 92 9.59 28.14 12.02
N ALA A 93 8.34 28.08 12.48
CA ALA A 93 7.31 29.04 12.12
C ALA A 93 7.68 30.46 12.60
N ALA A 94 8.14 30.59 13.85
CA ALA A 94 8.64 31.87 14.38
C ALA A 94 9.84 32.39 13.58
N ALA A 95 10.82 31.52 13.30
CA ALA A 95 12.01 31.88 12.54
C ALA A 95 11.68 32.35 11.11
N ARG A 96 10.69 31.71 10.44
CA ARG A 96 10.19 32.14 9.12
C ARG A 96 9.56 33.54 9.15
N ALA A 97 8.95 33.93 10.25
CA ALA A 97 8.42 35.27 10.47
C ALA A 97 9.49 36.28 10.92
N GLY A 98 10.76 35.87 11.01
CA GLY A 98 11.85 36.71 11.54
C GLY A 98 11.79 36.90 13.06
N LEU A 99 11.02 36.06 13.77
CA LEU A 99 10.79 36.13 15.20
C LEU A 99 11.47 34.96 15.92
N GLN A 100 11.77 35.14 17.20
CA GLN A 100 12.24 34.04 18.07
C GLN A 100 11.07 33.52 18.91
N LEU A 101 10.96 32.20 19.06
CA LEU A 101 9.95 31.59 19.92
C LEU A 101 10.30 31.89 21.39
N PRO A 102 9.44 32.55 22.17
CA PRO A 102 9.75 32.89 23.56
C PRO A 102 9.83 31.64 24.45
N GLN A 103 10.76 31.62 25.42
CA GLN A 103 11.01 30.47 26.33
C GLN A 103 9.77 29.97 27.07
N GLN A 104 8.84 30.88 27.41
CA GLN A 104 7.56 30.55 28.06
C GLN A 104 6.65 29.64 27.23
N TYR A 105 6.78 29.68 25.90
CA TYR A 105 6.06 28.78 24.99
C TYR A 105 6.86 27.50 24.70
N ASP A 106 8.18 27.56 24.83
CA ASP A 106 9.08 26.41 24.66
C ASP A 106 8.89 25.36 25.78
N GLU A 107 8.61 25.81 27.01
CA GLU A 107 8.35 24.96 28.19
C GLU A 107 6.93 24.36 28.18
N LYS A 108 5.93 25.09 27.68
CA LYS A 108 4.54 24.62 27.60
C LYS A 108 4.35 23.52 26.56
N LEU A 109 5.15 23.54 25.50
CA LEU A 109 5.11 22.52 24.45
C LEU A 109 5.79 21.20 24.86
N ASP A 110 6.60 21.21 25.93
CA ASP A 110 7.19 20.00 26.50
C ASP A 110 6.22 19.22 27.42
N GLN A 111 5.12 19.84 27.89
CA GLN A 111 4.15 19.22 28.80
C GLN A 111 2.99 18.49 28.09
N VAL A 112 2.94 18.52 26.75
CA VAL A 112 1.85 17.97 25.94
C VAL A 112 2.31 16.73 25.13
N GLY A 113 3.51 16.21 25.41
CA GLY A 113 4.10 15.00 24.80
C GLY A 113 3.92 13.75 25.65
#